data_AF-A0A7C3TIA2-F1
#
_entry.id   AF-A0A7C3TIA2-F1
#
_cell.length_a   1.000
_cell.length_b   1.000
_cell.length_c   1.000
_cell.angle_alpha   90.00
_cell.angle_beta   90.00
_cell.angle_gamma   90.00
#
_symmetry.space_group_name_H-M   'P 1'
#
loop_
_entity.id
_entity.type
_entity.pdbx_description
1 polymer ?
#
loop_
_entity_poly.entity_id
_entity_poly.type
_entity_poly.pdbx_seq_one_letter_code
_entity_poly.pdbx_strand_id
1 'polypeptide(L)' 'MPTSDLEEVLKEVKLVREKVERLEELVEERLIGLEEPLEDEIEAIKEYKKAKKKGSMKLIPLEEV' A
#
# COMPACT_ATOMS: atom_id res chain seq x y z
N MET A 1 29.45 8.26 25.77
CA MET A 1 28.39 9.06 25.15
C MET A 1 27.78 8.22 24.03
N PRO A 2 26.68 7.49 24.26
CA PRO A 2 26.07 6.59 23.27
C PRO A 2 24.98 7.24 22.41
N THR A 3 24.61 8.49 22.71
CA THR A 3 23.54 9.22 22.02
C THR A 3 23.92 9.66 20.61
N SER A 4 25.17 10.07 20.39
CA SER A 4 25.67 10.50 19.07
C SER A 4 25.64 9.36 18.05
N ASP A 5 26.16 8.18 18.42
CA ASP A 5 26.24 7.04 17.52
C ASP A 5 24.83 6.52 17.15
N LEU A 6 23.90 6.51 18.11
CA LEU A 6 22.51 6.12 17.87
C LEU A 6 21.75 7.12 16.99
N GLU A 7 22.03 8.42 17.15
CA GLU A 7 21.46 9.47 16.29
C GLU A 7 21.95 9.36 14.85
N GLU A 8 23.23 9.07 14.64
CA GLU A 8 23.81 8.82 13.32
C GLU A 8 23.21 7.58 12.67
N VAL A 9 23.11 6.47 13.41
CA VAL A 9 22.46 5.24 12.91
C VAL A 9 21.00 5.51 12.55
N LEU A 10 20.24 6.23 13.39
CA LEU A 10 18.84 6.55 13.11
C LEU A 10 18.70 7.40 11.84
N LYS A 11 19.63 8.34 11.60
CA LYS A 11 19.64 9.17 10.40
C LYS A 11 19.89 8.32 9.15
N GLU A 12 20.86 7.42 9.20
CA GLU A 12 21.15 6.51 8.08
C GLU A 12 19.98 5.56 7.82
N VAL A 13 19.34 5.02 8.86
CA VAL A 13 18.14 4.15 8.71
C VAL A 13 17.00 4.90 8.01
N LYS A 14 16.75 6.17 8.37
CA LYS A 14 15.74 6.99 7.70
C LYS A 14 16.08 7.24 6.23
N LEU A 15 17.34 7.54 5.92
CA LEU A 15 17.80 7.75 4.55
C LEU A 15 17.68 6.48 3.70
N VAL A 16 17.99 5.32 4.27
CA VAL A 16 17.81 4.02 3.59
C VAL A 16 16.33 3.77 3.33
N ARG A 17 15.46 3.98 4.33
CA ARG A 17 14.01 3.80 4.19
C ARG A 17 13.43 4.68 3.07
N GLU A 18 13.75 5.97 3.04
CA GLU A 18 13.28 6.87 1.98
C GLU A 18 13.74 6.44 0.58
N LYS A 19 14.94 5.88 0.46
CA LYS A 19 15.45 5.38 -0.82
C LYS A 19 14.74 4.10 -1.24
N VAL A 20 14.41 3.22 -0.30
CA VAL A 20 13.65 1.99 -0.57
C VAL A 20 12.24 2.35 -1.03
N GLU A 21 11.54 3.24 -0.32
CA GLU A 21 10.18 3.67 -0.70
C GLU A 21 10.15 4.26 -2.13
N ARG A 22 11.12 5.11 -2.50
CA ARG A 22 11.23 5.63 -3.88
C ARG A 22 11.54 4.55 -4.91
N LEU A 23 12.30 3.52 -4.55
CA LEU A 23 12.58 2.40 -5.45
C LEU A 23 11.34 1.54 -5.64
N GLU A 24 10.55 1.31 -4.59
CA GLU A 24 9.26 0.63 -4.67
C GLU A 24 8.31 1.36 -5.61
N GLU A 25 8.16 2.68 -5.47
CA GLU A 25 7.35 3.50 -6.38
C GLU A 25 7.81 3.34 -7.85
N LEU A 26 9.12 3.42 -8.11
CA LEU A 26 9.67 3.25 -9.45
C LEU A 26 9.49 1.84 -10.02
N VAL A 27 9.52 0.82 -9.16
CA VAL A 27 9.31 -0.59 -9.53
C VAL A 27 7.84 -0.84 -9.83
N GLU A 28 6.92 -0.33 -9.02
CA GLU A 28 5.48 -0.41 -9.26
C GLU A 28 5.10 0.28 -10.57
N GLU A 29 5.57 1.51 -10.78
CA GLU A 29 5.24 2.29 -11.98
C GLU A 29 5.84 1.70 -13.28
N ARG A 30 7.04 1.10 -13.22
CA ARG A 30 7.80 0.73 -14.43
C ARG A 30 7.97 -0.77 -14.69
N LEU A 31 7.93 -1.62 -13.65
CA LEU A 31 8.29 -3.04 -13.77
C LEU A 31 7.15 -4.00 -13.44
N ILE A 32 6.30 -3.67 -12.47
CA ILE A 32 5.11 -4.47 -12.16
C ILE A 32 4.00 -4.10 -13.15
N GLY A 33 3.96 -2.85 -13.60
CA GLY A 33 2.92 -2.36 -14.49
C GLY A 33 1.59 -2.24 -13.75
N LEU A 34 0.80 -1.24 -14.11
CA LEU A 34 -0.64 -1.29 -13.83
C LEU A 34 -1.19 -2.41 -14.73
N GLU A 35 -1.26 -3.64 -14.21
CA GLU A 35 -2.03 -4.68 -14.89
C GLU A 35 -3.48 -4.17 -14.95
N GLU A 36 -3.98 -3.96 -16.17
CA GLU A 36 -5.38 -3.57 -16.29
C GLU A 36 -6.23 -4.69 -15.70
N PRO A 37 -7.17 -4.37 -14.80
CA PRO A 37 -8.00 -5.39 -14.19
C PRO A 37 -8.74 -6.15 -15.30
N LEU A 38 -8.82 -7.46 -15.14
CA LEU A 38 -9.60 -8.31 -16.01
C LEU A 38 -11.08 -7.89 -15.99
N GLU A 39 -11.85 -8.27 -17.00
CA GLU A 39 -13.26 -7.85 -17.11
C GLU A 39 -14.09 -8.25 -15.89
N ASP A 40 -13.84 -9.42 -15.31
CA ASP A 40 -14.49 -9.90 -14.10
C ASP A 40 -14.09 -9.08 -12.86
N GLU A 41 -12.83 -8.67 -12.77
CA GLU A 41 -12.34 -7.78 -11.70
C GLU A 41 -12.99 -6.38 -11.81
N ILE A 42 -13.14 -5.86 -13.04
CA ILE A 42 -13.85 -4.60 -13.30
C ILE A 42 -15.32 -4.71 -12.83
N GLU A 43 -15.98 -5.82 -13.13
CA GLU A 43 -17.36 -6.06 -12.68
C GLU A 43 -17.45 -6.15 -11.16
N ALA A 44 -16.59 -6.93 -10.51
CA ALA A 44 -16.53 -7.05 -9.06
C ALA A 44 -16.34 -5.69 -8.37
N ILE A 45 -15.45 -4.84 -8.90
CA ILE A 45 -15.23 -3.47 -8.38
C ILE A 45 -16.49 -2.63 -8.53
N LYS A 46 -17.20 -2.72 -9.67
CA LYS A 46 -18.46 -1.98 -9.90
C LYS A 46 -19.56 -2.43 -8.94
N GLU A 47 -19.70 -3.73 -8.72
CA GLU A 47 -20.69 -4.29 -7.80
C GLU A 47 -20.42 -3.87 -6.36
N TYR A 48 -19.17 -3.99 -5.90
CA TYR A 48 -18.74 -3.51 -4.59
C TYR A 48 -19.09 -2.02 -4.40
N LYS A 49 -18.74 -1.16 -5.37
CA LYS A 49 -19.03 0.28 -5.28
C LYS A 49 -20.54 0.56 -5.21
N LYS A 50 -21.36 -0.18 -5.97
CA LYS A 50 -22.82 -0.07 -5.93
C LYS A 50 -23.37 -0.52 -4.56
N ALA A 51 -22.92 -1.65 -4.04
CA ALA A 51 -23.36 -2.19 -2.75
C ALA A 51 -22.98 -1.27 -1.59
N LYS A 52 -21.75 -0.75 -1.59
CA LYS A 52 -21.27 0.25 -0.64
C LYS A 52 -22.13 1.52 -0.67
N LYS A 53 -22.41 2.06 -1.85
CA LYS A 53 -23.26 3.27 -2.01
C LYS A 53 -24.71 3.03 -1.54
N LYS A 54 -25.23 1.83 -1.75
CA LYS A 54 -26.57 1.42 -1.31
C LYS A 54 -26.64 1.07 0.18
N GLY A 55 -25.51 0.98 0.88
CA GLY A 55 -25.45 0.51 2.26
C GLY A 55 -25.82 -0.97 2.43
N SER A 56 -25.83 -1.75 1.35
CA SER A 56 -26.23 -3.16 1.35
C SER A 56 -25.05 -4.11 1.62
N MET A 57 -23.92 -3.59 2.09
CA MET A 57 -22.71 -4.34 2.39
C MET A 57 -22.32 -4.12 3.85
N LYS A 58 -21.92 -5.20 4.52
CA LYS A 58 -21.36 -5.15 5.87
C LYS A 58 -19.86 -5.44 5.78
N LEU A 59 -19.04 -4.50 6.25
CA LEU A 59 -17.60 -4.72 6.42
C LEU A 59 -17.37 -5.26 7.83
N ILE A 60 -16.47 -6.24 7.95
CA ILE A 60 -16.11 -6.84 9.22
C ILE A 60 -14.64 -6.48 9.49
N PRO A 61 -14.27 -6.01 10.69
CA PRO A 61 -12.87 -5.81 11.08
C PRO A 61 -12.10 -7.14 10.99
N LEU A 62 -10.82 -7.07 10.63
CA LEU A 62 -9.97 -8.27 10.51
C LEU A 62 -9.69 -8.91 11.87
N GLU A 63 -9.76 -8.12 12.94
CA GLU A 63 -9.62 -8.56 14.33
C GLU A 63 -10.79 -9.45 14.79
N GLU A 64 -11.90 -9.47 14.04
CA GLU A 64 -13.11 -10.26 14.33
C GLU A 64 -13.23 -11.53 13.48
N VAL A 65 -12.20 -11.89 12.69
CA VAL A 65 -12.14 -13.08 11.81
C VAL A 65 -11.36 -14.23 12.46
#